data_AF-A0A371SHT7-F1
#
_entry.id   AF-A0A371SHT7-F1
#
_cell.length_a   1.000
_cell.length_b   1.000
_cell.length_c   1.000
_cell.angle_alpha   90.00
_cell.angle_beta   90.00
_cell.angle_gamma   90.00
#
_symmetry.space_group_name_H-M   'P 1'
#
loop_
_entity.id
_entity.type
_entity.pdbx_description
1 polymer ?
#
loop_
_entity_poly.entity_id
_entity_poly.type
_entity_poly.pdbx_seq_one_letter_code
_entity_poly.pdbx_strand_id
1 'polypeptide(L)'
;MNKFDEKIMQMAQENDEIFELLQSEMRSNGGKVLNFLLEGLFSFDSAVKQLEKREAFYLVMNHEKAELVTFQKTLELSRQDVTGAIQLASGKKTFDFNGYRYKLFRKIK
;
A
#
# COMPACT_ATOMS: atom_id res chain seq x y z
N MET A 1 -15.26 -0.33 -7.97
CA MET A 1 -14.74 -1.02 -6.78
C MET A 1 -14.18 -2.36 -7.25
N ASN A 2 -12.96 -2.71 -6.86
CA ASN A 2 -12.33 -3.99 -7.27
C ASN A 2 -12.55 -5.07 -6.20
N LYS A 3 -12.16 -6.32 -6.47
CA LYS A 3 -12.34 -7.45 -5.53
C LYS A 3 -11.61 -7.27 -4.19
N PHE A 4 -10.51 -6.50 -4.18
CA PHE A 4 -9.76 -6.21 -2.96
C PHE A 4 -10.45 -5.13 -2.13
N ASP A 5 -11.01 -4.11 -2.78
CA ASP A 5 -11.82 -3.08 -2.14
C ASP A 5 -13.04 -3.70 -1.43
N GLU A 6 -13.74 -4.62 -2.11
CA GLU A 6 -14.87 -5.34 -1.51
C GLU A 6 -14.43 -6.14 -0.28
N LYS A 7 -13.29 -6.83 -0.37
CA LYS A 7 -12.77 -7.65 0.72
C LYS A 7 -12.33 -6.81 1.92
N ILE A 8 -11.64 -5.69 1.70
CA ILE A 8 -11.22 -4.82 2.81
C ILE A 8 -12.41 -4.16 3.49
N MET A 9 -13.45 -3.81 2.74
CA MET A 9 -14.69 -3.24 3.29
C MET A 9 -15.45 -4.24 4.18
N GLN A 10 -15.48 -5.53 3.82
CA GLN A 10 -16.10 -6.58 4.64
C GLN A 10 -15.36 -6.81 5.96
N MET A 11 -14.09 -6.42 6.05
CA MET A 11 -13.23 -6.64 7.21
C MET A 11 -13.10 -5.41 8.11
N ALA A 12 -13.52 -4.25 7.63
CA ALA A 12 -13.38 -2.98 8.33
C ALA A 12 -14.50 -2.80 9.35
N GLN A 13 -14.14 -2.28 10.52
CA GLN A 13 -15.09 -1.88 11.56
C GLN A 13 -15.80 -0.59 11.18
N GLU A 14 -16.93 -0.28 11.84
CA GLU A 14 -17.79 0.85 11.51
C GLU A 14 -17.03 2.19 11.44
N ASN A 15 -16.10 2.41 12.38
CA ASN A 15 -15.33 3.66 12.52
C ASN A 15 -13.96 3.64 11.83
N ASP A 16 -13.66 2.60 11.03
CA ASP A 16 -12.40 2.55 10.30
C ASP A 16 -12.45 3.47 9.07
N GLU A 17 -11.40 4.27 8.91
CA GLU A 17 -11.07 4.92 7.65
C GLU A 17 -10.15 4.02 6.81
N ILE A 18 -10.45 3.91 5.53
CA ILE A 18 -9.68 3.04 4.62
C ILE A 18 -9.15 3.86 3.46
N PHE A 19 -7.84 3.77 3.23
CA PHE A 19 -7.18 4.37 2.08
C PHE A 19 -6.46 3.32 1.26
N GLU A 20 -6.61 3.38 -0.06
CA GLU A 20 -5.74 2.64 -0.97
C GLU A 20 -4.38 3.33 -1.04
N LEU A 21 -3.31 2.55 -1.10
CA LEU A 21 -1.93 3.02 -1.11
C LEU A 21 -1.23 2.65 -2.41
N LEU A 22 -0.38 3.58 -2.89
CA LEU A 22 0.67 3.27 -3.85
C LEU A 22 1.98 3.06 -3.10
N GLN A 23 2.62 1.92 -3.31
CA GLN A 23 3.94 1.61 -2.76
C GLN A 23 5.04 1.98 -3.76
N SER A 24 6.16 2.47 -3.25
CA SER A 24 7.39 2.70 -4.02
C SER A 24 8.62 2.39 -3.18
N GLU A 25 9.67 1.84 -3.78
CA GLU A 25 10.94 1.60 -3.08
C GLU A 25 11.66 2.91 -2.76
N MET A 26 12.20 3.03 -1.55
CA MET A 26 13.05 4.15 -1.18
C MET A 26 14.45 3.91 -1.77
N ARG A 27 14.82 4.66 -2.82
CA ARG A 27 16.17 4.57 -3.41
C ARG A 27 17.22 5.04 -2.39
N SER A 28 17.93 4.12 -1.75
CA SER A 28 19.14 4.43 -0.99
C SER A 28 20.29 4.67 -1.97
N ASN A 29 20.85 5.88 -1.96
CA ASN A 29 22.11 6.20 -2.64
C ASN A 29 23.25 5.39 -1.99
N GLY A 30 23.52 4.19 -2.52
CA GLY A 30 24.69 3.40 -2.15
C GLY A 30 24.36 1.96 -1.78
N GLY A 31 24.60 1.05 -2.72
CA GLY A 31 24.88 -0.34 -2.40
C GLY A 31 23.71 -1.31 -2.54
N LYS A 32 23.83 -2.16 -3.58
CA LYS A 32 23.12 -3.44 -3.77
C LYS A 32 21.64 -3.33 -4.11
N VAL A 33 21.43 -3.07 -5.40
CA VAL A 33 20.21 -3.39 -6.16
C VAL A 33 19.87 -4.86 -5.94
N LEU A 34 18.84 -5.14 -5.12
CA LEU A 34 18.17 -6.43 -5.14
C LEU A 34 17.18 -6.40 -6.31
N ASN A 35 17.62 -7.03 -7.39
CA ASN A 35 16.93 -7.21 -8.66
C ASN A 35 15.59 -7.93 -8.51
N PHE A 36 14.46 -7.22 -8.39
CA PHE A 36 13.17 -7.87 -8.70
C PHE A 36 12.15 -7.05 -9.50
N LEU A 37 12.35 -5.74 -9.72
CA LEU A 37 11.33 -4.90 -10.38
C LEU A 37 11.80 -4.04 -11.57
N LEU A 38 13.07 -4.08 -11.98
CA LEU A 38 13.64 -3.08 -12.91
C LEU A 38 14.13 -3.57 -14.29
N GLU A 39 13.69 -4.73 -14.80
CA GLU A 39 13.96 -5.10 -16.21
C GLU A 39 12.76 -4.89 -17.16
N GLY A 40 11.71 -4.16 -16.74
CA GLY A 40 10.47 -4.04 -17.52
C GLY A 40 10.05 -2.65 -18.00
N LEU A 41 10.79 -1.58 -17.72
CA LEU A 41 10.27 -0.20 -17.80
C LEU A 41 10.70 0.61 -19.04
N PHE A 42 10.93 -0.02 -20.19
CA PHE A 42 11.13 0.69 -21.48
C PHE A 42 9.95 0.62 -22.45
N SER A 43 8.77 0.19 -22.02
CA SER A 43 7.57 0.21 -22.86
C SER A 43 6.37 0.72 -22.08
N PHE A 44 5.82 1.85 -22.54
CA PHE A 44 4.63 2.54 -21.99
C PHE A 44 3.36 1.66 -21.91
N ASP A 45 3.42 0.46 -22.47
CA ASP A 45 2.39 -0.59 -22.42
C ASP A 45 2.40 -1.41 -21.09
N SER A 46 3.45 -1.24 -20.27
CA SER A 46 3.67 -1.99 -19.01
C SER A 46 2.98 -1.39 -17.78
N ALA A 47 2.61 -0.10 -17.80
CA ALA A 47 1.88 0.54 -16.71
C ALA A 47 0.46 -0.06 -16.56
N VAL A 48 -0.14 -0.51 -17.66
CA VAL A 48 -1.44 -1.21 -17.66
C VAL A 48 -1.29 -2.66 -17.18
N LYS A 49 -0.16 -3.31 -17.47
CA LYS A 49 0.14 -4.69 -17.02
C LYS A 49 0.65 -4.78 -15.57
N GLN A 50 1.07 -3.69 -14.96
CA GLN A 50 1.43 -3.66 -13.53
C GLN A 50 0.22 -3.93 -12.62
N LEU A 51 -1.01 -3.66 -13.07
CA LEU A 51 -2.23 -4.09 -12.38
C LEU A 51 -2.38 -5.63 -12.29
N GLU A 52 -1.67 -6.40 -13.10
CA GLU A 52 -1.74 -7.87 -13.11
C GLU A 52 -0.73 -8.55 -12.17
N LYS A 53 0.23 -7.80 -11.60
CA LYS A 53 1.16 -8.27 -10.55
C LYS A 53 0.63 -7.89 -9.16
N ARG A 54 -0.55 -8.45 -8.90
CA ARG A 54 -1.59 -8.08 -7.91
C ARG A 54 -1.20 -8.18 -6.44
N GLU A 55 -0.46 -7.20 -5.92
CA GLU A 55 -0.57 -6.84 -4.50
C GLU A 55 -1.38 -5.56 -4.37
N ALA A 56 -2.32 -5.52 -3.42
CA ALA A 56 -3.10 -4.34 -3.10
C ALA A 56 -2.80 -3.91 -1.67
N PHE A 57 -2.46 -2.64 -1.49
CA PHE A 57 -2.04 -2.08 -0.21
C PHE A 57 -3.12 -1.13 0.30
N TYR A 58 -3.57 -1.36 1.52
CA TYR A 58 -4.55 -0.51 2.19
C TYR A 58 -4.00 -0.03 3.52
N LEU A 59 -4.29 1.22 3.83
CA LEU A 59 -4.20 1.72 5.19
C LEU A 59 -5.59 1.64 5.80
N VAL A 60 -5.73 0.89 6.89
CA VAL A 60 -6.92 0.87 7.73
C VAL A 60 -6.58 1.57 9.03
N MET A 61 -7.32 2.60 9.40
CA MET A 61 -7.02 3.37 10.61
C MET A 61 -8.27 3.76 11.38
N ASN A 62 -8.15 3.80 12.69
CA ASN A 62 -9.12 4.37 13.60
C ASN A 62 -8.41 5.32 14.59
N HIS A 63 -9.10 5.74 15.65
CA HIS A 63 -8.54 6.69 16.63
C HIS A 63 -7.31 6.17 17.39
N GLU A 64 -7.10 4.85 17.45
CA GLU A 64 -6.06 4.23 18.29
C GLU A 64 -4.95 3.59 17.47
N LYS A 65 -5.27 3.09 16.26
CA LYS A 65 -4.37 2.23 15.50
C LYS A 65 -4.41 2.53 14.01
N ALA A 66 -3.27 2.34 13.35
CA ALA A 66 -3.15 2.28 11.91
C ALA A 66 -2.48 0.97 11.46
N GLU A 67 -3.11 0.28 10.52
CA GLU A 67 -2.66 -1.00 9.99
C GLU A 67 -2.41 -0.89 8.47
N LEU A 68 -1.25 -1.38 8.04
CA LEU A 68 -0.99 -1.68 6.64
C LEU A 68 -1.55 -3.08 6.35
N VAL A 69 -2.56 -3.15 5.49
CA VAL A 69 -3.15 -4.40 5.01
C VAL A 69 -2.71 -4.65 3.58
N THR A 70 -2.03 -5.77 3.35
CA THR A 70 -1.58 -6.17 2.03
C THR A 70 -2.37 -7.40 1.59
N PHE A 71 -3.05 -7.31 0.45
CA PHE A 71 -3.63 -8.47 -0.22
C PHE A 71 -2.72 -8.97 -1.31
N GLN A 72 -2.43 -10.27 -1.30
CA GLN A 72 -1.77 -10.95 -2.40
C GLN A 72 -2.79 -11.40 -3.46
N LYS A 73 -2.30 -11.83 -4.63
CA LYS A 73 -3.14 -12.37 -5.72
C LYS A 73 -4.04 -13.54 -5.29
N THR A 74 -3.61 -14.32 -4.31
CA THR A 74 -4.34 -15.44 -3.69
C THR A 74 -5.49 -14.99 -2.79
N LEU A 75 -5.67 -13.67 -2.60
CA LEU A 75 -6.53 -13.06 -1.60
C LEU A 75 -6.09 -13.35 -0.15
N GLU A 76 -4.92 -13.95 0.05
CA GLU A 76 -4.27 -13.98 1.35
C GLU A 76 -3.95 -12.55 1.78
N LEU A 77 -4.06 -12.30 3.08
CA LEU A 77 -3.84 -10.99 3.64
C LEU A 77 -2.79 -11.04 4.75
N SER A 78 -2.00 -9.97 4.81
CA SER A 78 -1.15 -9.68 5.96
C SER A 78 -1.54 -8.33 6.56
N ARG A 79 -1.37 -8.21 7.88
CA ARG A 79 -1.60 -6.97 8.62
C ARG A 79 -0.33 -6.62 9.37
N GLN A 80 0.08 -5.37 9.27
CA GLN A 80 1.24 -4.85 9.99
C GLN A 80 0.84 -3.56 10.69
N ASP A 81 1.17 -3.45 11.98
CA ASP A 81 0.97 -2.20 12.73
C ASP A 81 1.95 -1.14 12.21
N VAL A 82 1.40 -0.04 11.71
CA VAL A 82 2.17 1.11 11.20
C VAL A 82 1.85 2.38 11.97
N THR A 83 1.19 2.28 13.13
CA THR A 83 0.75 3.41 13.96
C THR A 83 1.91 4.36 14.25
N GLY A 84 3.08 3.84 14.59
CA GLY A 84 4.28 4.65 14.85
C GLY A 84 4.91 5.29 13.59
N ALA A 85 4.67 4.74 12.40
CA ALA A 85 5.20 5.25 11.13
C ALA A 85 4.27 6.32 10.51
N ILE A 86 3.01 6.34 10.91
CA ILE A 86 1.95 7.20 10.41
C ILE A 86 2.02 8.56 11.10
N GLN A 87 2.31 9.62 10.34
CA GLN A 87 2.24 11.02 10.80
C GLN A 87 1.08 11.79 10.16
N LEU A 88 -0.02 11.11 9.82
CA LEU A 88 -1.10 11.68 9.00
C LEU A 88 -1.78 12.91 9.62
N ALA A 89 -1.77 13.05 10.96
CA ALA A 89 -2.26 14.25 11.66
C ALA A 89 -1.54 15.55 11.22
N SER A 90 -0.37 15.45 10.59
CA SER A 90 0.38 16.59 10.02
C SER A 90 0.03 16.93 8.56
N GLY A 91 -1.03 16.33 7.99
CA GLY A 91 -1.46 16.59 6.60
C GLY A 91 -0.58 15.94 5.52
N LYS A 92 0.43 15.15 5.92
CA LYS A 92 1.25 14.36 4.99
C LYS A 92 0.39 13.29 4.34
N LYS A 93 0.56 13.06 3.03
CA LYS A 93 -0.14 12.01 2.27
C LYS A 93 0.71 10.75 2.05
N THR A 94 1.82 10.64 2.76
CA THR A 94 2.80 9.56 2.59
C THR A 94 3.38 9.15 3.94
N PHE A 95 3.76 7.88 4.06
CA PHE A 95 4.54 7.37 5.19
C PHE A 95 5.56 6.34 4.69
N ASP A 96 6.66 6.21 5.42
CA ASP A 96 7.75 5.30 5.09
C ASP A 96 7.72 4.13 6.10
N PHE A 97 7.79 2.89 5.62
CA PHE A 97 7.74 1.69 6.44
C PHE A 97 8.48 0.54 5.75
N ASN A 98 9.34 -0.18 6.50
CA ASN A 98 10.11 -1.32 6.01
C ASN A 98 10.85 -1.09 4.67
N GLY A 99 11.45 0.08 4.47
CA GLY A 99 12.21 0.41 3.25
C GLY A 99 11.37 0.84 2.05
N TYR A 100 10.05 0.92 2.21
CA TYR A 100 9.12 1.40 1.19
C TYR A 100 8.45 2.70 1.62
N ARG A 101 8.10 3.51 0.62
CA ARG A 101 7.23 4.67 0.75
C ARG A 101 5.84 4.31 0.28
N TYR A 102 4.87 4.54 1.14
CA TYR A 102 3.45 4.39 0.86
C TYR A 102 2.81 5.76 0.70
N LYS A 103 2.05 5.95 -0.37
CA LYS A 103 1.32 7.18 -0.68
C LYS A 103 -0.17 6.91 -0.69
N LEU A 104 -0.95 7.72 0.02
CA LEU A 104 -2.40 7.72 -0.07
C LEU A 104 -2.83 8.02 -1.50
N PHE A 105 -3.56 7.10 -2.11
CA PHE A 105 -4.08 7.22 -3.46
C PHE A 105 -5.50 7.77 -3.45
N ARG A 106 -6.42 7.03 -2.82
CA ARG A 106 -7.82 7.43 -2.64
C ARG A 106 -8.38 6.89 -1.33
N LYS A 107 -9.39 7.57 -0.82
CA LYS A 107 -10.22 7.09 0.29
C LYS A 107 -11.26 6.10 -0.24
N ILE A 108 -11.43 4.98 0.44
CA ILE A 108 -12.40 3.93 0.14
C ILE A 108 -13.62 4.07 1.06
N LYS A 109 -13.36 4.30 2.35
CA LYS A 109 -14.33 4.49 3.42
C LYS A 109 -13.85 5.61 4.32
#